data_AF-A0A1V3N3B8-F1
#
_entry.id   AF-A0A1V3N3B8-F1
#
_cell.length_a   1.000
_cell.length_b   1.000
_cell.length_c   1.000
_cell.angle_alpha   90.00
_cell.angle_beta   90.00
_cell.angle_gamma   90.00
#
_symmetry.space_group_name_H-M   'P 1'
#
loop_
_entity.id
_entity.type
_entity.pdbx_description
1 polymer ?
#
loop_
_entity_poly.entity_id
_entity_poly.type
_entity_poly.pdbx_seq_one_letter_code
_entity_poly.pdbx_strand_id
1 'polypeptide(L)'
;MIWKQNLSNIIINSSYQLSEISAWTNIEVPKLSDMKNLKYPNFSCKEFLLLKLLLKKQHSSFIDEVFGVDYFDGIEKIEYAPKLTGLGIILKDRYQFEILPKKEVVENSKVKSSRIDYLISQEDESIKIEEITKLELTFGEELGTLCNLRFPDLRINTEEEYLLKLEQIKEYNREANNRRKK
;
A
#
# COMPACT_ATOMS: atom_id res chain seq x y z
N MET A 1 -3.75 13.86 -11.28
CA MET A 1 -4.19 12.50 -10.92
C MET A 1 -5.16 12.61 -9.77
N ILE A 2 -6.39 12.13 -9.95
CA ILE A 2 -7.50 12.24 -8.97
C ILE A 2 -7.10 11.62 -7.62
N TRP A 3 -6.42 10.47 -7.64
CA TRP A 3 -6.04 9.79 -6.40
C TRP A 3 -5.12 10.59 -5.47
N LYS A 4 -4.23 11.44 -6.02
CA LYS A 4 -3.37 12.31 -5.20
C LYS A 4 -4.20 13.34 -4.45
N GLN A 5 -5.21 13.89 -5.11
CA GLN A 5 -6.14 14.86 -4.52
C GLN A 5 -6.97 14.20 -3.42
N ASN A 6 -7.49 13.00 -3.67
CA ASN A 6 -8.22 12.23 -2.68
C ASN A 6 -7.34 11.90 -1.46
N LEU A 7 -6.11 11.40 -1.67
CA LEU A 7 -5.17 11.14 -0.58
C LEU A 7 -4.84 12.39 0.22
N SER A 8 -4.60 13.52 -0.46
CA SER A 8 -4.38 14.81 0.22
C SER A 8 -5.58 15.19 1.09
N ASN A 9 -6.80 15.07 0.56
CA ASN A 9 -8.02 15.35 1.31
C ASN A 9 -8.19 14.42 2.52
N ILE A 10 -7.90 13.13 2.37
CA ILE A 10 -7.91 12.16 3.48
C ILE A 10 -6.95 12.59 4.58
N ILE A 11 -5.72 12.99 4.24
CA ILE A 11 -4.73 13.45 5.22
C ILE A 11 -5.19 14.75 5.91
N ILE A 12 -5.70 15.72 5.15
CA ILE A 12 -6.18 17.01 5.68
C ILE A 12 -7.37 16.81 6.63
N ASN A 13 -8.29 15.91 6.28
CA ASN A 13 -9.52 15.67 7.03
C ASN A 13 -9.40 14.56 8.09
N SER A 14 -8.20 14.01 8.28
CA SER A 14 -7.95 12.90 9.22
C SER A 14 -8.15 13.25 10.70
N SER A 15 -8.35 14.54 11.03
CA SER A 15 -8.36 15.08 12.40
C SER A 15 -7.02 15.00 13.15
N TYR A 16 -5.98 14.43 12.53
CA TYR A 16 -4.63 14.35 13.09
C TYR A 16 -3.69 15.37 12.46
N GLN A 17 -2.77 15.90 13.25
CA GLN A 17 -1.62 16.63 12.73
C GLN A 17 -0.63 15.66 12.06
N LEU A 18 0.19 16.14 11.13
CA LEU A 18 1.17 15.28 10.44
C LEU A 18 2.16 14.63 11.41
N SER A 19 2.52 15.31 12.50
CA SER A 19 3.35 14.74 13.56
C SER A 19 2.67 13.60 14.30
N GLU A 20 1.34 13.68 14.49
CA GLU A 20 0.57 12.62 15.15
C GLU A 20 0.39 11.42 14.23
N ILE A 21 0.08 11.64 12.95
CA ILE A 21 0.05 10.57 11.95
C ILE A 21 1.42 9.89 11.91
N SER A 22 2.50 10.66 11.86
CA SER A 22 3.88 10.14 11.87
C SER A 22 4.18 9.32 13.13
N ALA A 23 3.80 9.82 14.30
CA ALA A 23 4.02 9.13 15.57
C ALA A 23 3.20 7.84 15.71
N TRP A 24 1.98 7.76 15.14
CA TRP A 24 1.20 6.52 15.14
C TRP A 24 1.68 5.50 14.10
N THR A 25 2.07 5.97 12.92
CA THR A 25 2.27 5.10 11.75
C THR A 25 3.74 4.85 11.41
N ASN A 26 4.66 5.65 11.95
CA ASN A 26 6.06 5.69 11.54
C ASN A 26 6.30 6.21 10.11
N ILE A 27 5.28 6.73 9.43
CA ILE A 27 5.48 7.43 8.16
C ILE A 27 6.16 8.77 8.47
N GLU A 28 7.27 9.07 7.79
CA GLU A 28 8.02 10.29 8.05
C GLU A 28 7.19 11.55 7.75
N VAL A 29 7.31 12.58 8.60
CA VAL A 29 6.62 13.87 8.43
C VAL A 29 6.83 14.50 7.03
N PRO A 30 8.05 14.50 6.44
CA PRO A 30 8.24 14.98 5.07
C PRO A 30 7.41 14.22 4.03
N LYS A 31 7.30 12.89 4.12
CA LYS A 31 6.47 12.10 3.21
C LYS A 31 4.99 12.45 3.36
N LEU A 32 4.50 12.58 4.59
CA LEU A 32 3.13 13.01 4.85
C LEU A 32 2.85 14.44 4.34
N SER A 33 3.84 15.33 4.44
CA SER A 33 3.76 16.67 3.86
C SER A 33 3.66 16.61 2.34
N ASP A 34 4.43 15.74 1.68
CA ASP A 34 4.37 15.56 0.23
C ASP A 34 3.04 14.94 -0.22
N MET A 35 2.47 14.00 0.55
CA MET A 35 1.11 13.47 0.33
C MET A 35 0.06 14.57 0.42
N LYS A 36 0.10 15.35 1.50
CA LYS A 36 -0.79 16.51 1.70
C LYS A 36 -0.68 17.53 0.58
N ASN A 37 0.53 17.78 0.06
CA ASN A 37 0.78 18.81 -0.95
C ASN A 37 0.78 18.29 -2.40
N LEU A 38 0.29 17.07 -2.66
CA LEU A 38 0.21 16.45 -3.99
C LEU A 38 1.56 16.20 -4.68
N LYS A 39 2.68 16.35 -3.94
CA LYS A 39 4.05 16.16 -4.44
C LYS A 39 4.49 14.70 -4.39
N TYR A 40 3.72 13.85 -3.71
CA TYR A 40 4.08 12.46 -3.48
C TYR A 40 4.15 11.66 -4.79
N PRO A 41 5.30 11.06 -5.13
CA PRO A 41 5.48 10.43 -6.43
C PRO A 41 4.68 9.13 -6.56
N ASN A 42 4.69 8.29 -5.51
CA ASN A 42 4.11 6.96 -5.49
C ASN A 42 3.51 6.68 -4.12
N PHE A 43 2.36 6.02 -4.03
CA PHE A 43 1.78 5.62 -2.75
C PHE A 43 2.09 4.15 -2.45
N SER A 44 2.92 3.89 -1.44
CA SER A 44 3.34 2.52 -1.14
C SER A 44 2.23 1.71 -0.45
N CYS A 45 2.29 0.39 -0.59
CA CYS A 45 1.38 -0.54 0.07
C CYS A 45 1.47 -0.40 1.59
N LYS A 46 2.68 -0.29 2.14
CA LYS A 46 2.92 -0.09 3.57
C LYS A 46 2.27 1.19 4.09
N GLU A 47 2.43 2.31 3.37
CA GLU A 47 1.81 3.58 3.74
C GLU A 47 0.29 3.51 3.67
N PHE A 48 -0.26 2.88 2.63
CA PHE A 48 -1.69 2.63 2.52
C PHE A 48 -2.22 1.83 3.71
N LEU A 49 -1.59 0.71 4.05
CA LEU A 49 -2.04 -0.14 5.15
C LEU A 49 -1.94 0.55 6.51
N LEU A 50 -0.88 1.33 6.75
CA LEU A 50 -0.73 2.10 7.99
C LEU A 50 -1.80 3.18 8.14
N LEU A 51 -2.10 3.91 7.06
CA LEU A 51 -3.18 4.90 7.06
C LEU A 51 -4.55 4.23 7.21
N LYS A 52 -4.78 3.09 6.57
CA LYS A 52 -5.99 2.27 6.73
C LYS A 52 -6.21 1.91 8.21
N LEU A 53 -5.15 1.44 8.88
CA LEU A 53 -5.18 1.05 10.29
C LEU A 53 -5.46 2.26 11.20
N LEU A 54 -4.74 3.36 11.00
CA LEU A 54 -4.94 4.60 11.78
C LEU A 54 -6.38 5.12 11.67
N LEU A 55 -6.92 5.13 10.44
CA LEU A 55 -8.25 5.67 10.14
C LEU A 55 -9.37 4.64 10.35
N LYS A 56 -9.04 3.41 10.76
CA LYS A 56 -9.97 2.29 11.01
C LYS A 56 -10.89 2.01 9.82
N LYS A 57 -10.33 2.03 8.61
CA LYS A 57 -11.07 1.82 7.36
C LYS A 57 -11.02 0.35 6.90
N GLN A 58 -12.07 -0.09 6.20
CA GLN A 58 -12.05 -1.36 5.48
C GLN A 58 -11.20 -1.26 4.22
N HIS A 59 -10.58 -2.37 3.79
CA HIS A 59 -9.60 -2.35 2.69
C HIS A 59 -10.22 -1.84 1.38
N SER A 60 -11.29 -2.47 0.91
CA SER A 60 -11.99 -2.10 -0.33
C SER A 60 -12.51 -0.66 -0.30
N SER A 61 -13.22 -0.28 0.77
CA SER A 61 -13.74 1.09 0.91
C SER A 61 -12.63 2.14 0.92
N PHE A 62 -11.45 1.83 1.48
CA PHE A 62 -10.33 2.76 1.48
C PHE A 62 -9.62 2.83 0.12
N ILE A 63 -9.58 1.73 -0.64
CA ILE A 63 -9.15 1.76 -2.04
C ILE A 63 -10.05 2.70 -2.85
N ASP A 64 -11.37 2.57 -2.71
CA ASP A 64 -12.33 3.42 -3.44
C ASP A 64 -12.22 4.89 -3.03
N GLU A 65 -12.03 5.17 -1.74
CA GLU A 65 -11.85 6.53 -1.22
C GLU A 65 -10.58 7.18 -1.77
N VAL A 66 -9.48 6.42 -1.89
CA VAL A 66 -8.21 6.92 -2.43
C VAL A 66 -8.24 7.02 -3.94
N PHE A 67 -8.60 5.97 -4.65
CA PHE A 67 -8.43 5.89 -6.11
C PHE A 67 -9.67 6.33 -6.89
N GLY A 68 -10.86 6.21 -6.29
CA GLY A 68 -12.15 6.32 -6.95
C GLY A 68 -12.68 4.95 -7.35
N VAL A 69 -14.01 4.78 -7.28
CA VAL A 69 -14.70 3.51 -7.57
C VAL A 69 -14.32 2.96 -8.95
N ASP A 70 -14.30 3.83 -9.96
CA ASP A 70 -14.12 3.43 -11.36
C ASP A 70 -12.62 3.34 -11.77
N TYR A 71 -11.68 3.57 -10.84
CA TYR A 71 -10.26 3.67 -11.17
C TYR A 71 -9.69 2.37 -11.75
N PHE A 72 -10.25 1.24 -11.34
CA PHE A 72 -9.80 -0.10 -11.73
C PHE A 72 -10.75 -0.83 -12.70
N ASP A 73 -11.79 -0.18 -13.23
CA ASP A 73 -12.81 -0.80 -14.10
C ASP A 73 -12.23 -1.49 -15.34
N GLY A 74 -11.07 -1.03 -15.82
CA GLY A 74 -10.37 -1.61 -16.96
C GLY A 74 -9.43 -2.78 -16.61
N ILE A 75 -9.53 -3.37 -15.41
CA ILE A 75 -8.77 -4.55 -14.98
C ILE A 75 -9.71 -5.75 -14.99
N GLU A 76 -9.46 -6.67 -15.92
CA GLU A 76 -10.28 -7.86 -16.08
C GLU A 76 -9.71 -9.03 -15.28
N LYS A 77 -10.60 -9.78 -14.64
CA LYS A 77 -10.25 -11.05 -13.98
C LYS A 77 -9.89 -12.08 -15.05
N ILE A 78 -8.79 -12.78 -14.86
CA ILE A 78 -8.42 -13.92 -15.69
C ILE A 78 -9.15 -15.15 -15.15
N GLU A 79 -10.05 -15.73 -15.96
CA GLU A 79 -10.63 -17.04 -15.68
C GLU A 79 -9.58 -18.13 -15.92
N TYR A 80 -8.82 -18.44 -14.88
CA TYR A 80 -7.80 -19.47 -14.95
C TYR A 80 -8.39 -20.85 -14.63
N ALA A 81 -8.54 -21.70 -15.65
CA ALA A 81 -8.89 -23.11 -15.52
C ALA A 81 -7.68 -24.02 -15.86
N PRO A 82 -6.72 -24.21 -14.94
CA PRO A 82 -5.59 -25.11 -15.17
C PRO A 82 -6.09 -26.54 -15.26
N LYS A 83 -5.90 -27.21 -16.40
CA LYS A 83 -5.83 -28.67 -16.42
C LYS A 83 -4.44 -29.08 -15.92
N LEU A 84 -4.31 -29.22 -14.60
CA LEU A 84 -3.08 -29.72 -14.00
C LEU A 84 -2.79 -31.14 -14.49
N THR A 85 -1.56 -31.40 -14.90
CA THR A 85 -1.08 -32.78 -15.03
C THR A 85 -0.97 -33.40 -13.64
N GLY A 86 -0.92 -34.74 -13.53
CA GLY A 86 -0.77 -35.41 -12.23
C GLY A 86 0.44 -34.94 -11.42
N LEU A 87 1.54 -34.59 -12.11
CA LEU A 87 2.73 -33.97 -11.51
C LEU A 87 2.49 -32.52 -11.07
N GLY A 88 1.73 -31.76 -11.85
CA GLY A 88 1.33 -30.38 -11.53
C GLY A 88 0.46 -30.28 -10.27
N ILE A 89 -0.33 -31.30 -9.95
CA ILE A 89 -1.08 -31.38 -8.69
C ILE A 89 -0.12 -31.54 -7.50
N ILE A 90 0.89 -32.40 -7.63
CA ILE A 90 1.88 -32.69 -6.58
C ILE A 90 2.78 -31.49 -6.29
N LEU A 91 3.09 -30.69 -7.31
CA LEU A 91 3.99 -29.52 -7.19
C LEU A 91 3.25 -28.20 -6.89
N LYS A 92 1.91 -28.20 -6.94
CA LYS A 92 1.07 -27.01 -6.70
C LYS A 92 1.43 -26.29 -5.40
N ASP A 93 1.71 -27.05 -4.33
CA ASP A 93 2.01 -26.49 -3.01
C ASP A 93 3.38 -25.82 -2.92
N ARG A 94 4.29 -26.05 -3.89
CA ARG A 94 5.63 -25.45 -3.92
C ARG A 94 5.76 -24.25 -4.86
N TYR A 95 4.89 -24.11 -5.87
CA TYR A 95 5.06 -23.14 -6.96
C TYR A 95 3.73 -22.50 -7.42
N GLN A 96 2.84 -22.12 -6.49
CA GLN A 96 1.51 -21.57 -6.81
C GLN A 96 1.52 -20.42 -7.84
N PHE A 97 2.60 -19.65 -7.93
CA PHE A 97 2.72 -18.51 -8.85
C PHE A 97 3.33 -18.84 -10.22
N GLU A 98 3.96 -20.01 -10.42
CA GLU A 98 4.56 -20.36 -11.72
C GLU A 98 3.54 -20.81 -12.78
N ILE A 99 2.28 -21.05 -12.38
CA ILE A 99 1.29 -21.70 -13.23
C ILE A 99 0.37 -20.68 -13.93
N LEU A 100 0.46 -19.37 -13.63
CA LEU A 100 -0.36 -18.35 -14.30
C LEU A 100 0.20 -18.00 -15.70
N PRO A 101 -0.65 -17.83 -16.73
CA PRO A 101 -0.21 -17.38 -18.05
C PRO A 101 0.25 -15.93 -17.95
N LYS A 102 1.54 -15.73 -17.63
CA LYS A 102 2.15 -14.43 -17.33
C LYS A 102 1.89 -13.38 -18.40
N LYS A 103 1.73 -13.79 -19.66
CA LYS A 103 1.34 -12.91 -20.76
C LYS A 103 -0.04 -12.27 -20.52
N GLU A 104 -1.05 -13.06 -20.18
CA GLU A 104 -2.41 -12.58 -19.88
C GLU A 104 -2.42 -11.71 -18.61
N VAL A 105 -1.64 -12.09 -17.60
CA VAL A 105 -1.49 -11.28 -16.36
C VAL A 105 -0.91 -9.90 -16.68
N VAL A 106 0.11 -9.82 -17.54
CA VAL A 106 0.70 -8.54 -17.97
C VAL A 106 -0.30 -7.72 -18.78
N GLU A 107 -1.03 -8.34 -19.69
CA GLU A 107 -2.03 -7.67 -20.54
C GLU A 107 -3.18 -7.07 -19.71
N ASN A 108 -3.71 -7.83 -18.74
CA ASN A 108 -4.85 -7.40 -17.94
C ASN A 108 -4.49 -6.47 -16.78
N SER A 109 -3.43 -6.79 -16.01
CA SER A 109 -2.99 -5.95 -14.89
C SER A 109 -2.31 -4.65 -15.35
N LYS A 110 -1.84 -4.60 -16.60
CA LYS A 110 -0.98 -3.54 -17.14
C LYS A 110 0.33 -3.35 -16.35
N VAL A 111 0.74 -4.36 -15.57
CA VAL A 111 2.01 -4.40 -14.83
C VAL A 111 3.04 -5.14 -15.68
N LYS A 112 4.28 -4.60 -15.76
CA LYS A 112 5.36 -5.22 -16.54
C LYS A 112 5.71 -6.61 -15.98
N SER A 113 5.98 -7.57 -16.87
CA SER A 113 6.37 -8.96 -16.56
C SER A 113 7.46 -9.06 -15.47
N SER A 114 8.55 -8.31 -15.61
CA SER A 114 9.65 -8.30 -14.63
C SER A 114 9.27 -7.68 -13.29
N ARG A 115 8.29 -6.77 -13.27
CA ARG A 115 7.76 -6.17 -12.05
C ARG A 115 6.82 -7.13 -11.33
N ILE A 116 6.09 -7.99 -12.04
CA ILE A 116 5.24 -9.03 -11.43
C ILE A 116 6.08 -10.02 -10.61
N ASP A 117 7.20 -10.53 -11.16
CA ASP A 117 8.07 -11.44 -10.40
C ASP A 117 8.60 -10.80 -9.12
N TYR A 118 8.95 -9.52 -9.21
CA TYR A 118 9.41 -8.72 -8.09
C TYR A 118 8.32 -8.52 -7.02
N LEU A 119 7.11 -8.18 -7.47
CA LEU A 119 5.90 -8.03 -6.65
C LEU A 119 5.41 -9.33 -6.03
N ILE A 120 5.96 -10.48 -6.40
CA ILE A 120 5.65 -11.78 -5.80
C ILE A 120 6.78 -12.22 -4.87
N SER A 121 8.04 -12.04 -5.26
CA SER A 121 9.19 -12.67 -4.59
C SER A 121 9.97 -11.82 -3.58
N GLN A 122 9.79 -10.50 -3.56
CA GLN A 122 10.56 -9.59 -2.68
C GLN A 122 9.65 -8.79 -1.73
N GLU A 123 10.04 -8.67 -0.47
CA GLU A 123 9.53 -7.63 0.46
C GLU A 123 10.25 -6.33 0.14
N ASP A 124 9.56 -5.36 -0.44
CA ASP A 124 10.10 -4.05 -0.76
C ASP A 124 9.11 -2.94 -0.40
N GLU A 125 9.61 -1.93 0.30
CA GLU A 125 8.89 -0.72 0.68
C GLU A 125 8.47 0.14 -0.53
N SER A 126 9.05 -0.09 -1.72
CA SER A 126 8.71 0.64 -2.97
C SER A 126 7.47 0.11 -3.68
N ILE A 127 6.89 -1.00 -3.22
CA ILE A 127 5.73 -1.62 -3.83
C ILE A 127 4.51 -0.71 -3.70
N LYS A 128 3.91 -0.34 -4.84
CA LYS A 128 2.76 0.57 -4.84
C LYS A 128 1.49 -0.22 -4.55
N ILE A 129 0.59 0.34 -3.74
CA ILE A 129 -0.70 -0.30 -3.48
C ILE A 129 -1.47 -0.53 -4.79
N GLU A 130 -1.40 0.43 -5.72
CA GLU A 130 -2.02 0.33 -7.05
C GLU A 130 -1.57 -0.93 -7.82
N GLU A 131 -0.30 -1.33 -7.71
CA GLU A 131 0.22 -2.51 -8.39
C GLU A 131 -0.34 -3.80 -7.76
N ILE A 132 -0.44 -3.83 -6.42
CA ILE A 132 -0.99 -4.98 -5.69
C ILE A 132 -2.49 -5.13 -5.95
N THR A 133 -3.27 -4.05 -5.89
CA THR A 133 -4.71 -4.06 -6.17
C THR A 133 -5.00 -4.57 -7.59
N LYS A 134 -4.22 -4.13 -8.59
CA LYS A 134 -4.36 -4.64 -9.97
C LYS A 134 -4.12 -6.14 -10.07
N LEU A 135 -3.12 -6.67 -9.35
CA LEU A 135 -2.84 -8.10 -9.30
C LEU A 135 -3.96 -8.88 -8.61
N GLU A 136 -4.45 -8.41 -7.46
CA GLU A 136 -5.57 -9.05 -6.74
C GLU A 136 -6.82 -9.13 -7.62
N LEU A 137 -7.17 -8.04 -8.31
CA LEU A 137 -8.30 -8.01 -9.26
C LEU A 137 -8.08 -8.94 -10.45
N THR A 138 -6.87 -8.96 -11.02
CA THR A 138 -6.52 -9.82 -12.15
C THR A 138 -6.61 -11.31 -11.77
N PHE A 139 -6.20 -11.66 -10.54
CA PHE A 139 -6.31 -13.02 -10.01
C PHE A 139 -7.73 -13.36 -9.54
N GLY A 140 -8.58 -12.35 -9.33
CA GLY A 140 -9.90 -12.51 -8.75
C GLY A 140 -9.89 -12.90 -7.28
N GLU A 141 -8.84 -12.48 -6.56
CA GLU A 141 -8.69 -12.62 -5.12
C GLU A 141 -9.47 -11.52 -4.39
N GLU A 142 -9.76 -11.73 -3.11
CA GLU A 142 -10.32 -10.68 -2.26
C GLU A 142 -9.30 -9.53 -2.08
N LEU A 143 -9.75 -8.27 -2.20
CA LEU A 143 -8.88 -7.11 -2.05
C LEU A 143 -8.24 -7.08 -0.65
N GLY A 144 -6.91 -6.98 -0.63
CA GLY A 144 -6.09 -7.03 0.57
C GLY A 144 -5.51 -8.40 0.90
N THR A 145 -5.83 -9.46 0.16
CA THR A 145 -5.26 -10.80 0.35
C THR A 145 -3.73 -10.80 0.21
N LEU A 146 -3.20 -10.25 -0.88
CA LEU A 146 -1.75 -10.17 -1.10
C LEU A 146 -1.10 -9.20 -0.10
N CYS A 147 -1.81 -8.14 0.29
CA CYS A 147 -1.34 -7.22 1.32
C CYS A 147 -1.15 -7.91 2.67
N ASN A 148 -2.13 -8.70 3.11
CA ASN A 148 -2.10 -9.40 4.40
C ASN A 148 -1.02 -10.50 4.41
N LEU A 149 -0.84 -11.20 3.29
CA LEU A 149 0.23 -12.20 3.15
C LEU A 149 1.63 -11.56 3.23
N ARG A 150 1.80 -10.36 2.67
CA ARG A 150 3.10 -9.67 2.58
C ARG A 150 3.45 -8.84 3.80
N PHE A 151 2.47 -8.39 4.56
CA PHE A 151 2.68 -7.51 5.71
C PHE A 151 1.96 -8.07 6.96
N PRO A 152 2.26 -9.32 7.37
CA PRO A 152 1.53 -9.99 8.45
C PRO A 152 1.70 -9.29 9.80
N ASP A 153 2.88 -8.72 10.04
CA ASP A 153 3.25 -8.08 11.31
C ASP A 153 3.06 -6.55 11.30
N LEU A 154 2.46 -5.99 10.24
CA LEU A 154 2.30 -4.56 10.13
C LEU A 154 1.24 -4.05 11.13
N ARG A 155 1.69 -3.23 12.06
CA ARG A 155 0.85 -2.57 13.07
C ARG A 155 1.16 -1.09 13.16
N ILE A 156 0.18 -0.33 13.64
CA ILE A 156 0.44 1.01 14.18
C ILE A 156 1.12 0.87 15.56
N ASN A 157 1.77 1.94 15.99
CA ASN A 157 2.39 2.00 17.30
C ASN A 157 1.34 1.85 18.42
N THR A 158 1.77 1.36 19.58
CA THR A 158 0.99 1.44 20.82
C THR A 158 0.91 2.89 21.30
N GLU A 159 0.04 3.16 22.27
CA GLU A 159 -0.06 4.50 22.86
C GLU A 159 1.26 4.95 23.50
N GLU A 160 1.97 4.06 24.19
CA GLU A 160 3.29 4.34 24.77
C GLU A 160 4.32 4.68 23.70
N GLU A 161 4.40 3.88 22.63
CA GLU A 161 5.28 4.12 21.48
C GLU A 161 4.94 5.44 20.78
N TYR A 162 3.66 5.73 20.62
CA TYR A 162 3.15 6.97 20.04
C TYR A 162 3.59 8.20 20.84
N LEU A 163 3.37 8.21 22.15
CA LEU A 163 3.72 9.34 23.02
C LEU A 163 5.23 9.62 22.98
N LEU A 164 6.04 8.56 23.07
CA LEU A 164 7.49 8.66 22.98
C LEU A 164 7.93 9.26 21.64
N LYS A 165 7.40 8.75 20.52
CA LYS A 165 7.76 9.29 19.19
C LYS A 165 7.28 10.72 18.99
N LEU A 166 6.09 11.05 19.49
CA LEU A 166 5.56 12.40 19.39
C LEU A 166 6.45 13.41 20.14
N GLU A 167 6.97 13.04 21.32
CA GLU A 167 7.92 13.85 22.07
C GLU A 167 9.22 14.06 21.29
N GLN A 168 9.80 12.99 20.74
CA GLN A 168 11.01 13.06 19.91
C GLN A 168 10.84 13.99 18.69
N ILE A 169 9.70 13.90 18.00
CA ILE A 169 9.38 14.78 16.87
C ILE A 169 9.28 16.25 17.32
N LYS A 170 8.64 16.50 18.47
CA LYS A 170 8.50 17.86 19.03
C LYS A 170 9.85 18.45 19.41
N GLU A 171 10.71 17.67 20.04
CA GLU A 171 12.06 18.08 20.44
C GLU A 171 12.92 18.41 19.22
N TYR A 172 12.96 17.52 18.23
CA TYR A 172 13.65 17.75 16.97
C TYR A 172 13.21 19.06 16.28
N ASN A 173 11.90 19.31 16.22
CA ASN A 173 11.35 20.54 15.65
C ASN A 173 11.73 21.79 16.45
N ARG A 174 11.77 21.69 17.79
CA ARG A 174 12.20 22.78 18.67
C ARG A 174 13.67 23.12 18.42
N GLU A 175 14.54 22.13 18.33
CA GLU A 175 15.96 22.34 18.01
C GLU A 175 16.17 22.97 16.64
N ALA A 176 15.49 22.44 15.61
CA ALA A 176 15.58 22.97 14.25
C ALA A 176 15.16 24.46 14.19
N ASN A 177 14.09 24.83 14.92
CA ASN A 177 13.65 26.23 15.02
C ASN A 177 14.65 27.11 15.76
N ASN A 178 15.30 26.61 16.82
CA ASN A 178 16.35 27.35 17.53
C ASN A 178 17.57 27.61 16.65
N ARG A 179 17.96 26.65 15.81
CA ARG A 179 19.06 26.82 14.84
C ARG A 179 18.76 27.90 13.79
N ARG A 180 17.51 28.03 13.35
CA ARG A 180 17.10 29.05 12.35
C ARG A 180 17.01 30.47 12.90
N LYS A 181 16.95 30.64 14.22
CA LYS A 181 16.88 31.95 14.89
C LYS A 181 18.25 32.53 15.24
N LYS A 182 19.32 31.74 15.11
CA LYS A 182 20.72 32.18 15.21
C LYS A 182 21.23 32.59 13.84
#